data_AF-A0A6M2AWY1-F1
#
_entry.id   AF-A0A6M2AWY1-F1
#
_cell.length_a   1.000
_cell.length_b   1.000
_cell.length_c   1.000
_cell.angle_alpha   90.00
_cell.angle_beta   90.00
_cell.angle_gamma   90.00
#
_symmetry.space_group_name_H-M   'P 1'
#
loop_
_entity.id
_entity.type
_entity.pdbx_description
1 polymer ?
#
loop_
_entity_poly.entity_id
_entity_poly.type
_entity_poly.pdbx_seq_one_letter_code
_entity_poly.pdbx_strand_id
1 'polypeptide(L)'
;MNYIEPTSLSNSFTCPHCGTLSKQRWWWTDWNKSIGHQHKQQYPIHIGTCDHCDESTMFINDTLFYPDSGNAPFPNPEMPESVLKLYREASSIHIKSPRGAAALLRLAIQVLTKELGEPGKNINTDIGSLVKKGLPVIVQQSLDIVRVTGNDAVHPGQIDTDDRETVGQLFKLVNVIVEYMIDLPKRVGGIYDSLPEEKKDGIEKRDNK
;
A
#
# COMPACT_ATOMS: atom_id res chain seq x y z
N MET A 1 9.04 6.15 6.63
CA MET A 1 10.13 5.19 6.31
C MET A 1 10.39 5.22 4.82
N ASN A 2 11.64 5.22 4.37
CA ASN A 2 11.95 5.08 2.95
C ASN A 2 11.79 3.60 2.58
N TYR A 3 10.69 3.29 1.90
CA TYR A 3 10.46 1.97 1.33
C TYR A 3 11.51 1.68 0.24
N ILE A 4 12.22 0.55 0.35
CA ILE A 4 13.16 0.05 -0.65
C ILE A 4 12.60 -1.26 -1.20
N GLU A 5 12.36 -1.30 -2.51
CA GLU A 5 11.77 -2.47 -3.17
C GLU A 5 12.66 -3.73 -3.03
N PRO A 6 12.06 -4.90 -2.72
CA PRO A 6 12.77 -6.16 -2.71
C PRO A 6 13.43 -6.47 -4.05
N THR A 7 14.76 -6.43 -4.06
CA THR A 7 15.59 -6.73 -5.24
C THR A 7 16.49 -7.93 -4.95
N SER A 8 16.53 -8.87 -5.89
CA SER A 8 17.37 -10.07 -5.82
C SER A 8 18.84 -9.72 -5.57
N LEU A 9 19.50 -10.49 -4.69
CA LEU A 9 20.93 -10.36 -4.33
C LEU A 9 21.40 -8.99 -3.80
N SER A 10 20.48 -8.07 -3.49
CA SER A 10 20.79 -6.78 -2.88
C SER A 10 21.18 -6.91 -1.41
N ASN A 11 21.96 -5.95 -0.89
CA ASN A 11 22.44 -6.01 0.50
C ASN A 11 21.31 -5.86 1.54
N SER A 12 20.29 -5.06 1.22
CA SER A 12 19.16 -4.76 2.10
C SER A 12 17.99 -4.22 1.31
N PHE A 13 16.77 -4.55 1.74
CA PHE A 13 15.52 -3.98 1.24
C PHE A 13 14.49 -3.93 2.37
N THR A 14 13.34 -3.29 2.14
CA THR A 14 12.21 -3.33 3.05
C THR A 14 11.60 -4.73 3.04
N CYS A 15 11.77 -5.48 4.13
CA CYS A 15 11.35 -6.88 4.22
C CYS A 15 9.84 -7.02 3.94
N PRO A 16 9.41 -7.84 2.98
CA PRO A 16 7.99 -7.99 2.62
C PRO A 16 7.15 -8.73 3.67
N HIS A 17 7.79 -9.27 4.71
CA HIS A 17 7.09 -9.89 5.85
C HIS A 17 6.85 -8.93 7.02
N CYS A 18 7.87 -8.15 7.41
CA CYS A 18 7.82 -7.32 8.62
C CYS A 18 7.90 -5.80 8.38
N GLY A 19 8.11 -5.36 7.15
CA GLY A 19 8.15 -3.93 6.78
C GLY A 19 9.39 -3.17 7.25
N THR A 20 10.34 -3.86 7.87
CA THR A 20 11.59 -3.27 8.34
C THR A 20 12.63 -3.28 7.22
N LEU A 21 13.33 -2.16 7.02
CA LEU A 21 14.54 -2.13 6.19
C LEU A 21 15.62 -2.98 6.87
N SER A 22 15.95 -4.13 6.29
CA SER A 22 16.87 -5.08 6.90
C SER A 22 17.86 -5.64 5.89
N LYS A 23 19.04 -6.00 6.40
CA LYS A 23 20.03 -6.80 5.66
C LYS A 23 19.43 -8.17 5.31
N GLN A 24 19.88 -8.69 4.18
CA GLN A 24 19.43 -9.98 3.65
C GLN A 24 20.60 -10.96 3.59
N ARG A 25 20.43 -12.12 4.19
CA ARG A 25 21.33 -13.27 4.02
C ARG A 25 20.89 -14.08 2.83
N TRP A 26 21.81 -14.35 1.90
CA TRP A 26 21.48 -14.97 0.62
C TRP A 26 21.95 -16.41 0.53
N TRP A 27 21.08 -17.24 -0.01
CA TRP A 27 21.38 -18.57 -0.53
C TRP A 27 20.88 -18.64 -1.98
N TRP A 28 21.49 -19.49 -2.80
CA TRP A 28 21.14 -19.59 -4.22
C TRP A 28 21.32 -21.02 -4.76
N THR A 29 20.51 -21.39 -5.74
CA THR A 29 20.54 -22.73 -6.35
C THR A 29 20.01 -22.74 -7.78
N ASP A 30 20.33 -23.81 -8.50
CA ASP A 30 19.75 -24.15 -9.81
C ASP A 30 18.57 -25.12 -9.65
N TRP A 31 17.75 -25.24 -10.68
CA TRP A 31 16.55 -26.11 -10.73
C TRP A 31 16.88 -27.59 -10.52
N ASN A 32 18.06 -28.02 -10.99
CA ASN A 32 18.48 -29.42 -11.01
C ASN A 32 19.68 -29.72 -10.09
N LYS A 33 19.98 -28.86 -9.11
CA LYS A 33 21.16 -28.95 -8.24
C LYS A 33 22.51 -29.04 -8.98
N SER A 34 22.57 -28.72 -10.28
CA SER A 34 23.83 -28.65 -11.01
C SER A 34 24.66 -27.49 -10.46
N ILE A 35 25.71 -27.81 -9.71
CA ILE A 35 26.65 -26.84 -9.18
C ILE A 35 27.68 -26.59 -10.27
N GLY A 36 27.51 -25.52 -11.05
CA GLY A 36 28.42 -25.20 -12.16
C GLY A 36 28.62 -23.72 -12.45
N HIS A 37 27.87 -22.83 -11.81
CA HIS A 37 27.96 -21.40 -12.08
C HIS A 37 29.08 -20.74 -11.28
N GLN A 38 29.87 -19.88 -11.94
CA GLN A 38 30.97 -19.15 -11.30
C GLN A 38 30.48 -17.90 -10.55
N HIS A 39 29.30 -17.38 -10.92
CA HIS A 39 28.74 -16.17 -10.34
C HIS A 39 27.33 -16.42 -9.77
N LYS A 40 27.05 -15.86 -8.60
CA LYS A 40 25.76 -15.99 -7.91
C LYS A 40 24.57 -15.57 -8.78
N GLN A 41 24.74 -14.57 -9.65
CA GLN A 41 23.70 -14.05 -10.55
C GLN A 41 23.25 -15.06 -11.63
N GLN A 42 24.04 -16.11 -11.88
CA GLN A 42 23.70 -17.12 -12.88
C GLN A 42 22.75 -18.19 -12.33
N TYR A 43 22.56 -18.22 -11.00
CA TYR A 43 21.60 -19.13 -10.39
C TYR A 43 20.19 -18.56 -10.51
N PRO A 44 19.22 -19.34 -11.04
CA PRO A 44 17.86 -18.85 -11.23
C PRO A 44 17.06 -18.75 -9.93
N ILE A 45 17.47 -19.39 -8.83
CA ILE A 45 16.71 -19.34 -7.57
C ILE A 45 17.57 -18.66 -6.51
N HIS A 46 17.05 -17.57 -5.95
CA HIS A 46 17.68 -16.85 -4.84
C HIS A 46 16.75 -16.85 -3.63
N ILE A 47 17.28 -17.26 -2.46
CA ILE A 47 16.57 -17.20 -1.18
C ILE A 47 17.23 -16.13 -0.32
N GLY A 48 16.47 -15.09 0.04
CA GLY A 48 16.93 -14.03 0.92
C GLY A 48 16.25 -14.13 2.30
N THR A 49 17.02 -14.24 3.38
CA THR A 49 16.48 -14.28 4.74
C THR A 49 16.69 -12.95 5.43
N CYS A 50 15.61 -12.40 6.00
CA CYS A 50 15.64 -11.12 6.70
C CYS A 50 16.35 -11.24 8.05
N ASP A 51 17.37 -10.41 8.30
CA ASP A 51 18.08 -10.42 9.60
C ASP A 51 17.27 -9.89 10.79
N HIS A 52 16.10 -9.30 10.55
CA HIS A 52 15.25 -8.74 11.61
C HIS A 52 14.19 -9.74 12.10
N CYS A 53 13.53 -10.44 11.18
CA CYS A 53 12.40 -11.33 11.51
C CYS A 53 12.63 -12.79 11.13
N ASP A 54 13.81 -13.14 10.58
CA ASP A 54 14.20 -14.48 10.14
C ASP A 54 13.31 -15.13 9.06
N GLU A 55 12.32 -14.41 8.55
CA GLU A 55 11.49 -14.87 7.44
C GLU A 55 12.24 -14.84 6.10
N SER A 56 11.93 -15.81 5.26
CA SER A 56 12.60 -16.00 3.97
C SER A 56 11.81 -15.44 2.80
N THR A 57 12.53 -14.95 1.80
CA THR A 57 12.03 -14.50 0.51
C THR A 57 12.58 -15.40 -0.57
N MET A 58 11.82 -15.65 -1.63
CA MET A 58 12.26 -16.44 -2.77
C MET A 58 12.10 -15.63 -4.03
N PHE A 59 13.19 -15.52 -4.79
CA PHE A 59 13.22 -14.94 -6.11
C PHE A 59 13.48 -16.03 -7.14
N ILE A 60 12.84 -15.91 -8.30
CA ILE A 60 13.19 -16.67 -9.49
C ILE A 60 13.69 -15.67 -10.54
N ASN A 61 14.94 -15.84 -10.95
CA ASN A 61 15.77 -14.85 -11.62
C ASN A 61 15.80 -13.56 -10.77
N ASP A 62 15.09 -12.53 -11.20
CA ASP A 62 14.98 -11.23 -10.53
C ASP A 62 13.57 -10.92 -10.02
N THR A 63 12.62 -11.87 -10.14
CA THR A 63 11.23 -11.66 -9.73
C THR A 63 11.00 -12.25 -8.34
N LEU A 64 10.44 -11.47 -7.40
CA LEU A 64 10.01 -11.99 -6.11
C LEU A 64 8.79 -12.91 -6.29
N PHE A 65 8.91 -14.15 -5.83
CA PHE A 65 7.84 -15.16 -5.85
C PHE A 65 7.29 -15.48 -4.44
N TYR A 66 8.10 -15.32 -3.40
CA TYR A 66 7.67 -15.51 -2.02
C TYR A 66 8.22 -14.41 -1.11
N PRO A 67 7.43 -13.83 -0.19
CA PRO A 67 6.00 -14.08 0.00
C PRO A 67 5.18 -13.62 -1.21
N ASP A 68 4.11 -14.35 -1.54
CA ASP A 68 3.14 -13.92 -2.57
C ASP A 68 2.25 -12.78 -2.02
N SER A 69 2.68 -12.09 -0.96
CA SER A 69 2.08 -10.84 -0.49
C SER A 69 2.42 -9.67 -1.41
N GLY A 70 3.32 -9.85 -2.39
CA GLY A 70 3.74 -8.84 -3.35
C GLY A 70 4.76 -7.83 -2.81
N ASN A 71 5.41 -7.12 -3.73
CA ASN A 71 6.27 -5.95 -3.49
C ASN A 71 5.49 -4.63 -3.28
N ALA A 72 4.21 -4.65 -2.89
CA ALA A 72 3.54 -3.37 -2.62
C ALA A 72 4.07 -2.76 -1.30
N PRO A 73 3.95 -1.43 -1.14
CA PRO A 73 4.12 -0.78 0.16
C PRO A 73 3.30 -1.49 1.27
N PHE A 74 3.81 -1.47 2.50
CA PHE A 74 3.04 -1.98 3.63
C PHE A 74 1.78 -1.15 3.84
N PRO A 75 0.63 -1.78 4.13
CA PRO A 75 -0.59 -1.05 4.42
C PRO A 75 -0.42 -0.21 5.69
N ASN A 76 -1.05 0.96 5.72
CA ASN A 76 -1.13 1.76 6.93
C ASN A 76 -1.76 0.91 8.08
N PRO A 77 -1.18 0.89 9.30
CA PRO A 77 -1.70 0.10 10.42
C PRO A 77 -3.15 0.41 10.81
N GLU A 78 -3.59 1.65 10.59
CA GLU A 78 -4.96 2.11 10.88
C GLU A 78 -5.94 1.84 9.73
N MET A 79 -5.51 1.13 8.69
CA MET A 79 -6.38 0.76 7.56
C MET A 79 -7.51 -0.16 8.04
N PRO A 80 -8.79 0.17 7.76
CA PRO A 80 -9.91 -0.68 8.16
C PRO A 80 -9.80 -2.09 7.59
N GLU A 81 -10.21 -3.10 8.36
CA GLU A 81 -10.09 -4.52 7.98
C GLU A 81 -10.77 -4.84 6.64
N SER A 82 -11.89 -4.19 6.34
CA SER A 82 -12.63 -4.32 5.07
C SER A 82 -11.80 -3.85 3.86
N VAL A 83 -11.03 -2.78 4.03
CA VAL A 83 -10.13 -2.21 3.02
C VAL A 83 -8.82 -3.00 2.95
N LEU A 84 -8.28 -3.41 4.10
CA LEU A 84 -7.03 -4.14 4.24
C LEU A 84 -7.04 -5.48 3.49
N LYS A 85 -8.17 -6.20 3.52
CA LYS A 85 -8.34 -7.45 2.75
C LYS A 85 -8.14 -7.22 1.26
N LEU A 86 -8.80 -6.21 0.70
CA LEU A 86 -8.68 -5.86 -0.72
C LEU A 86 -7.28 -5.35 -1.07
N TYR A 87 -6.66 -4.57 -0.18
CA TYR A 87 -5.29 -4.12 -0.35
C TYR A 87 -4.30 -5.28 -0.43
N ARG A 88 -4.41 -6.25 0.48
CA ARG A 88 -3.55 -7.45 0.49
C ARG A 88 -3.79 -8.33 -0.72
N GLU A 89 -5.03 -8.49 -1.14
CA GLU A 89 -5.37 -9.22 -2.37
C GLU A 89 -4.75 -8.54 -3.60
N ALA A 90 -4.93 -7.22 -3.74
CA ALA A 90 -4.30 -6.44 -4.81
C ALA A 90 -2.77 -6.60 -4.78
N SER A 91 -2.18 -6.52 -3.59
CA SER A 91 -0.74 -6.66 -3.39
C SER A 91 -0.25 -8.04 -3.86
N SER A 92 -1.01 -9.11 -3.61
CA SER A 92 -0.61 -10.46 -4.05
C SER A 92 -0.58 -10.64 -5.58
N ILE A 93 -1.39 -9.88 -6.32
CA ILE A 93 -1.52 -10.08 -7.77
C ILE A 93 -0.86 -8.99 -8.62
N HIS A 94 -0.49 -7.83 -8.08
CA HIS A 94 -0.08 -6.68 -8.91
C HIS A 94 1.09 -6.93 -9.87
N ILE A 95 2.00 -7.86 -9.57
CA ILE A 95 3.10 -8.24 -10.49
C ILE A 95 2.57 -9.06 -11.68
N LYS A 96 1.63 -9.97 -11.41
CA LYS A 96 1.06 -10.93 -12.38
C LYS A 96 -0.09 -10.31 -13.18
N SER A 97 -0.86 -9.43 -12.53
CA SER A 97 -2.02 -8.74 -13.08
C SER A 97 -2.08 -7.31 -12.51
N PRO A 98 -1.29 -6.37 -13.07
CA PRO A 98 -1.34 -4.96 -12.70
C PRO A 98 -2.78 -4.40 -12.82
N ARG A 99 -3.47 -4.74 -13.91
CA ARG A 99 -4.87 -4.37 -14.14
C ARG A 99 -5.83 -4.89 -13.06
N GLY A 100 -5.66 -6.16 -12.67
CA GLY A 100 -6.46 -6.76 -11.59
C GLY A 100 -6.23 -6.06 -10.25
N ALA A 101 -4.96 -5.77 -9.92
CA ALA A 101 -4.62 -5.03 -8.71
C ALA A 101 -5.19 -3.60 -8.72
N ALA A 102 -5.10 -2.87 -9.83
CA ALA A 102 -5.67 -1.54 -9.95
C ALA A 102 -7.20 -1.54 -9.75
N ALA A 103 -7.90 -2.53 -10.30
CA ALA A 103 -9.34 -2.71 -10.10
C ALA A 103 -9.69 -3.00 -8.62
N LEU A 104 -8.91 -3.86 -7.95
CA LEU A 104 -9.06 -4.15 -6.52
C LEU A 104 -8.78 -2.92 -5.65
N LEU A 105 -7.77 -2.11 -5.98
CA LEU A 105 -7.48 -0.87 -5.26
C LEU A 105 -8.59 0.17 -5.43
N ARG A 106 -9.18 0.26 -6.63
CA ARG A 106 -10.38 1.09 -6.86
C ARG A 106 -11.58 0.60 -6.04
N LEU A 107 -11.76 -0.71 -5.90
CA LEU A 107 -12.77 -1.26 -4.99
C LEU A 107 -12.43 -0.94 -3.53
N ALA A 108 -11.16 -1.02 -3.14
CA ALA A 108 -10.69 -0.73 -1.79
C ALA A 108 -11.01 0.70 -1.37
N ILE A 109 -10.80 1.70 -2.24
CA ILE A 109 -11.17 3.09 -1.93
C ILE A 109 -12.69 3.31 -1.90
N GLN A 110 -13.49 2.56 -2.67
CA GLN A 110 -14.95 2.61 -2.57
C GLN A 110 -15.44 2.03 -1.23
N VAL A 111 -14.81 0.97 -0.74
CA VAL A 111 -15.09 0.45 0.61
C VAL A 111 -14.62 1.46 1.66
N LEU A 112 -13.49 2.12 1.46
CA LEU A 112 -12.99 3.16 2.36
C LEU A 112 -13.94 4.36 2.46
N THR A 113 -14.51 4.85 1.35
CA THR A 113 -15.51 5.94 1.43
C THR A 113 -16.71 5.55 2.27
N LYS A 114 -17.11 4.27 2.23
CA LYS A 114 -18.16 3.73 3.10
C LYS A 114 -17.78 3.76 4.59
N GLU A 115 -16.56 3.35 4.92
CA GLU A 115 -16.03 3.44 6.30
C GLU A 115 -15.96 4.90 6.80
N LEU A 116 -15.79 5.87 5.88
CA LEU A 116 -15.83 7.31 6.16
C LEU A 116 -17.25 7.89 6.25
N GLY A 117 -18.29 7.04 6.24
CA GLY A 117 -19.68 7.44 6.45
C GLY A 117 -20.45 7.79 5.17
N GLU A 118 -19.93 7.45 3.99
CA GLU A 118 -20.66 7.56 2.72
C GLU A 118 -21.43 6.26 2.38
N PRO A 119 -22.38 6.29 1.43
CA PRO A 119 -23.16 5.10 1.06
C PRO A 119 -22.35 3.96 0.43
N GLY A 120 -21.20 4.25 -0.20
CA GLY A 120 -20.36 3.25 -0.88
C GLY A 120 -20.94 2.74 -2.20
N LYS A 121 -21.99 3.39 -2.75
CA LYS A 121 -22.70 2.94 -3.96
C LYS A 121 -22.05 3.47 -5.24
N ASN A 122 -21.65 4.74 -5.23
CA ASN A 122 -21.00 5.37 -6.37
C ASN A 122 -19.85 6.21 -5.83
N ILE A 123 -18.63 5.71 -6.04
CA ILE A 123 -17.43 6.35 -5.52
C ILE A 123 -17.27 7.80 -5.97
N ASN A 124 -17.70 8.17 -7.19
CA ASN A 124 -17.61 9.55 -7.67
C ASN A 124 -18.53 10.48 -6.88
N THR A 125 -19.76 10.03 -6.58
CA THR A 125 -20.69 10.81 -5.74
C THR A 125 -20.22 10.88 -4.29
N ASP A 126 -19.64 9.79 -3.78
CA ASP A 126 -19.14 9.71 -2.41
C ASP A 126 -17.94 10.64 -2.21
N ILE A 127 -16.98 10.68 -3.15
CA ILE A 127 -15.88 11.65 -3.14
C ILE A 127 -16.43 13.08 -3.15
N GLY A 128 -17.39 13.38 -4.02
CA GLY A 128 -18.03 14.70 -4.06
C GLY A 128 -18.75 15.10 -2.76
N SER A 129 -19.32 14.13 -2.05
CA SER A 129 -19.92 14.32 -0.72
C SER A 129 -18.87 14.62 0.34
N LEU A 130 -17.77 13.84 0.38
CA LEU A 130 -16.65 14.07 1.29
C LEU A 130 -16.01 15.45 1.07
N VAL A 131 -15.86 15.90 -0.18
CA VAL A 131 -15.37 17.25 -0.50
C VAL A 131 -16.25 18.33 0.12
N LYS A 132 -17.59 18.17 0.07
CA LYS A 132 -18.52 19.10 0.74
C LYS A 132 -18.39 19.07 2.27
N LYS A 133 -17.95 17.95 2.84
CA LYS A 133 -17.66 17.80 4.28
C LYS A 133 -16.27 18.31 4.68
N GLY A 134 -15.53 18.94 3.76
CA GLY A 134 -14.22 19.52 4.04
C GLY A 134 -13.03 18.59 3.77
N LEU A 135 -13.19 17.59 2.89
CA LEU A 135 -12.08 16.72 2.47
C LEU A 135 -10.90 17.57 1.94
N PRO A 136 -9.67 17.36 2.44
CA PRO A 136 -8.51 18.06 1.92
C PRO A 136 -8.29 17.78 0.44
N VAL A 137 -7.90 18.81 -0.33
CA VAL A 137 -7.69 18.73 -1.78
C VAL A 137 -6.71 17.62 -2.16
N ILE A 138 -5.65 17.43 -1.38
CA ILE A 138 -4.65 16.37 -1.60
C ILE A 138 -5.25 14.96 -1.50
N VAL A 139 -6.21 14.75 -0.61
CA VAL A 139 -6.90 13.47 -0.44
C VAL A 139 -7.90 13.26 -1.58
N GLN A 140 -8.62 14.31 -1.97
CA GLN A 140 -9.51 14.26 -3.14
C GLN A 140 -8.74 13.84 -4.41
N GLN A 141 -7.62 14.51 -4.71
CA GLN A 141 -6.78 14.19 -5.86
C GLN A 141 -6.30 12.74 -5.81
N SER A 142 -5.87 12.26 -4.64
CA SER A 142 -5.43 10.87 -4.45
C SER A 142 -6.57 9.88 -4.73
N LEU A 143 -7.77 10.14 -4.23
CA LEU A 143 -8.96 9.30 -4.47
C LEU A 143 -9.34 9.28 -5.96
N ASP A 144 -9.32 10.44 -6.62
CA ASP A 144 -9.66 10.55 -8.03
C ASP A 144 -8.65 9.84 -8.94
N ILE A 145 -7.34 9.91 -8.65
CA ILE A 145 -6.31 9.17 -9.40
C ILE A 145 -6.59 7.67 -9.31
N VAL A 146 -6.72 7.13 -8.09
CA VAL A 146 -6.97 5.69 -7.90
C VAL A 146 -8.29 5.26 -8.54
N ARG A 147 -9.34 6.10 -8.47
CA ARG A 147 -10.63 5.83 -9.11
C ARG A 147 -10.53 5.77 -10.63
N VAL A 148 -9.88 6.75 -11.26
CA VAL A 148 -9.77 6.84 -12.73
C VAL A 148 -8.88 5.72 -13.24
N THR A 149 -7.67 5.56 -12.68
CA THR A 149 -6.73 4.51 -13.11
C THR A 149 -7.32 3.11 -12.94
N GLY A 150 -8.01 2.82 -11.83
CA GLY A 150 -8.62 1.50 -11.63
C GLY A 150 -9.85 1.23 -12.49
N ASN A 151 -10.58 2.26 -12.91
CA ASN A 151 -11.66 2.12 -13.90
C ASN A 151 -11.09 1.86 -15.31
N ASP A 152 -10.08 2.61 -15.69
CA ASP A 152 -9.42 2.47 -17.00
C ASP A 152 -8.64 1.14 -17.09
N ALA A 153 -8.26 0.54 -15.96
CA ALA A 153 -7.62 -0.78 -15.94
C ALA A 153 -8.51 -1.91 -16.53
N VAL A 154 -9.83 -1.76 -16.48
CA VAL A 154 -10.77 -2.78 -16.96
C VAL A 154 -11.49 -2.37 -18.26
N HIS A 155 -11.32 -1.12 -18.70
CA HIS A 155 -11.91 -0.60 -19.93
C HIS A 155 -10.82 -0.10 -20.88
N PRO A 156 -10.78 -0.51 -22.16
CA PRO A 156 -9.77 -0.03 -23.10
C PRO A 156 -9.76 1.51 -23.18
N GLY A 157 -8.68 2.16 -22.74
CA GLY A 157 -8.64 3.63 -22.53
C GLY A 157 -7.22 4.19 -22.26
N GLN A 158 -7.12 5.52 -22.17
CA GLN A 158 -5.90 6.35 -22.39
C GLN A 158 -4.73 6.18 -21.40
N ILE A 159 -4.87 5.40 -20.33
CA ILE A 159 -3.83 5.19 -19.33
C ILE A 159 -3.24 3.79 -19.52
N ASP A 160 -1.91 3.70 -19.59
CA ASP A 160 -1.20 2.42 -19.59
C ASP A 160 -1.30 1.79 -18.20
N THR A 161 -2.29 0.92 -18.02
CA THR A 161 -2.58 0.21 -16.79
C THR A 161 -1.93 -1.18 -16.74
N ASP A 162 -1.15 -1.52 -17.78
CA ASP A 162 -0.29 -2.71 -17.78
C ASP A 162 1.06 -2.43 -17.10
N ASP A 163 1.39 -1.15 -16.85
CA ASP A 163 2.61 -0.75 -16.15
C ASP A 163 2.55 -1.04 -14.63
N ARG A 164 3.53 -1.84 -14.18
CA ARG A 164 3.70 -2.20 -12.76
C ARG A 164 4.05 -0.99 -11.90
N GLU A 165 4.81 -0.04 -12.43
CA GLU A 165 5.23 1.13 -11.67
C GLU A 165 4.02 2.01 -11.33
N THR A 166 3.17 2.27 -12.32
CA THR A 166 1.92 3.00 -12.16
C THR A 166 1.01 2.36 -11.09
N VAL A 167 0.84 1.04 -11.11
CA VAL A 167 0.05 0.33 -10.08
C VAL A 167 0.71 0.39 -8.71
N GLY A 168 2.04 0.30 -8.64
CA GLY A 168 2.81 0.51 -7.41
C GLY A 168 2.57 1.87 -6.76
N GLN A 169 2.36 2.92 -7.57
CA GLN A 169 2.02 4.25 -7.08
C GLN A 169 0.61 4.31 -6.45
N LEU A 170 -0.35 3.53 -6.97
CA LEU A 170 -1.72 3.49 -6.42
C LEU A 170 -1.73 2.99 -4.97
N PHE A 171 -0.91 1.99 -4.63
CA PHE A 171 -0.76 1.52 -3.24
C PHE A 171 -0.27 2.62 -2.30
N LYS A 172 0.65 3.47 -2.77
CA LYS A 172 1.14 4.63 -2.00
C LYS A 172 0.01 5.63 -1.77
N LEU A 173 -0.79 5.92 -2.80
CA LEU A 173 -1.93 6.83 -2.69
C LEU A 173 -2.99 6.31 -1.70
N VAL A 174 -3.32 5.01 -1.73
CA VAL A 174 -4.25 4.41 -0.76
C VAL A 174 -3.75 4.58 0.68
N ASN A 175 -2.46 4.38 0.93
CA ASN A 175 -1.88 4.62 2.24
C ASN A 175 -1.95 6.09 2.66
N VAL A 176 -1.68 7.03 1.75
CA VAL A 176 -1.82 8.47 2.02
C VAL A 176 -3.25 8.83 2.39
N ILE A 177 -4.25 8.28 1.69
CA ILE A 177 -5.66 8.54 2.00
C ILE A 177 -5.99 8.04 3.42
N VAL A 178 -5.60 6.83 3.78
CA VAL A 178 -5.83 6.27 5.12
C VAL A 178 -5.08 7.09 6.18
N GLU A 179 -3.85 7.51 5.91
CA GLU A 179 -3.06 8.33 6.82
C GLU A 179 -3.78 9.64 7.14
N TYR A 180 -4.24 10.37 6.12
CA TYR A 180 -4.91 11.65 6.31
C TYR A 180 -6.32 11.53 6.91
N MET A 181 -7.07 10.49 6.54
CA MET A 181 -8.48 10.38 6.91
C MET A 181 -8.71 9.62 8.22
N ILE A 182 -7.77 8.79 8.66
CA ILE A 182 -7.95 7.90 9.82
C ILE A 182 -6.82 8.06 10.82
N ASP A 183 -5.56 7.80 10.42
CA ASP A 183 -4.42 7.80 11.34
C ASP A 183 -4.16 9.19 11.94
N LEU A 184 -4.07 10.22 11.10
CA LEU A 184 -3.81 11.58 11.54
C LEU A 184 -4.91 12.13 12.47
N PRO A 185 -6.23 12.00 12.15
CA PRO A 185 -7.29 12.38 13.09
C PRO A 185 -7.22 11.63 14.42
N LYS A 186 -6.94 10.31 14.42
CA LYS A 186 -6.79 9.54 15.67
C LYS A 186 -5.61 10.04 16.51
N ARG A 187 -4.46 10.28 15.86
CA ARG A 187 -3.25 10.75 16.51
C ARG A 187 -3.42 12.16 17.10
N VAL A 188 -3.98 13.08 16.31
CA VAL A 188 -4.23 14.46 16.75
C VAL A 188 -5.32 14.48 17.83
N GLY A 189 -6.40 13.72 17.67
CA GLY A 189 -7.47 13.58 18.66
C GLY A 189 -6.94 13.10 20.00
N GLY A 190 -6.14 12.03 20.02
CA GLY A 190 -5.55 11.51 21.26
C GLY A 190 -4.63 12.51 21.96
N ILE A 191 -3.89 13.35 21.22
CA ILE A 191 -3.08 14.43 21.80
C ILE A 191 -3.99 15.57 22.30
N TYR A 192 -5.00 15.96 21.53
CA TYR A 192 -5.94 17.01 21.91
C TYR A 192 -6.74 16.64 23.17
N ASP A 193 -7.13 15.37 23.29
CA ASP A 193 -7.84 14.84 24.45
C ASP A 193 -6.98 14.84 25.72
N SER A 194 -5.65 14.88 25.58
CA SER A 194 -4.72 15.03 26.71
C SER A 194 -4.63 16.46 27.27
N LEU A 195 -5.22 17.45 26.60
CA LEU A 195 -5.25 18.84 27.10
C LEU A 195 -6.12 18.94 28.36
N PRO A 196 -5.78 19.83 29.31
CA PRO A 196 -6.63 20.09 30.48
C PRO A 196 -8.03 20.58 30.06
N GLU A 197 -9.07 20.10 30.74
CA GLU A 197 -10.47 20.46 30.44
C GLU A 197 -10.72 21.98 30.45
N GLU A 198 -10.10 22.73 31.36
CA GLU A 198 -10.19 24.19 31.40
C GLU A 198 -9.72 24.88 30.09
N LYS A 199 -8.76 24.26 29.38
CA LYS A 199 -8.27 24.76 28.09
C LYS A 199 -9.16 24.33 26.95
N LYS A 200 -9.77 23.14 27.01
CA LYS A 200 -10.76 22.68 26.03
C LYS A 200 -12.01 23.56 26.07
N ASP A 201 -12.54 23.85 27.27
CA ASP A 201 -13.66 24.78 27.48
C ASP A 201 -13.41 26.17 26.89
N GLY A 202 -12.17 26.66 27.01
CA GLY A 202 -11.75 27.93 26.43
C GLY A 202 -11.76 27.92 24.89
N ILE A 203 -11.41 26.79 24.27
CA ILE A 203 -11.42 26.60 22.82
C ILE A 203 -12.86 26.48 22.31
N GLU A 204 -13.71 25.69 22.97
CA GLU A 204 -15.12 25.56 22.59
C GLU A 204 -15.86 26.90 22.65
N LYS A 205 -15.58 27.73 23.65
CA LYS A 205 -16.15 29.10 23.75
C LYS A 205 -15.66 30.02 22.63
N ARG A 206 -14.47 29.80 22.07
CA ARG A 206 -13.95 30.55 20.92
C ARG A 206 -14.62 30.10 19.63
N ASP A 207 -14.79 28.79 19.43
CA ASP A 207 -15.27 28.23 18.16
C ASP A 207 -16.79 28.32 18.01
N ASN A 208 -17.53 28.46 19.12
CA ASN A 208 -18.97 28.77 19.12
C ASN A 208 -19.30 30.27 18.99
N LYS A 209 -18.34 31.09 18.53
CA LYS A 209 -18.49 32.54 18.29
C LYS A 209 -18.45 32.85 16.81
#